data_AF-A0AB38S5V9-F1
#
_entry.id   AF-A0AB38S5V9-F1
#
_cell.length_a   1.000
_cell.length_b   1.000
_cell.length_c   1.000
_cell.angle_alpha   90.00
_cell.angle_beta   90.00
_cell.angle_gamma   90.00
#
_symmetry.space_group_name_H-M   'P 1'
#
loop_
_entity.id
_entity.type
_entity.pdbx_description
1 polymer ?
#
loop_
_entity_poly.entity_id
_entity_poly.type
_entity_poly.pdbx_seq_one_letter_code
_entity_poly.pdbx_strand_id
1 'polypeptide(L)'
;MKRLILTSSSGFGLAKSGLAEIVVAFSFQWGPLPSPEMLAAYFAARSETLSPGDHWSDWGIRWPSAIRNRKDLSLIEFCEPYDAIELWFDPSPEDQLQLIWLLDHLRSHSGPAQNALWRTI
;
A
#
# COMPACT_ATOMS: atom_id res chain seq x y z
N MET A 1 -16.17 4.19 10.77
CA MET A 1 -14.87 3.50 10.76
C MET A 1 -14.23 3.76 9.41
N LYS A 2 -13.08 4.41 9.38
CA LYS A 2 -12.28 4.66 8.18
C LYS A 2 -11.48 3.41 7.87
N ARG A 3 -11.83 2.70 6.80
CA ARG A 3 -11.17 1.45 6.40
C ARG A 3 -10.36 1.67 5.13
N LEU A 4 -9.14 1.15 5.13
CA LEU A 4 -8.23 1.03 3.99
C LEU A 4 -8.05 -0.45 3.65
N ILE A 5 -8.04 -0.78 2.36
CA ILE A 5 -7.61 -2.10 1.87
C ILE A 5 -6.33 -1.92 1.06
N LEU A 6 -5.29 -2.67 1.44
CA LEU A 6 -4.07 -2.86 0.66
C LEU A 6 -4.16 -4.22 -0.02
N THR A 7 -3.93 -4.28 -1.32
CA THR A 7 -4.21 -5.48 -2.12
C THR A 7 -3.20 -5.66 -3.25
N SER A 8 -3.19 -6.83 -3.87
CA SER A 8 -2.50 -7.09 -5.13
C SER A 8 -3.23 -6.45 -6.32
N SER A 9 -2.67 -6.59 -7.51
CA SER A 9 -3.24 -6.10 -8.77
C SER A 9 -4.65 -6.66 -9.09
N SER A 10 -5.07 -7.74 -8.45
CA SER A 10 -6.40 -8.35 -8.57
C SER A 10 -7.54 -7.60 -7.85
N GLY A 11 -7.22 -6.57 -7.06
CA GLY A 11 -8.19 -5.81 -6.25
C GLY A 11 -9.22 -4.95 -7.01
N PHE A 12 -9.31 -5.04 -8.35
CA PHE A 12 -10.21 -4.20 -9.17
C PHE A 12 -11.68 -4.30 -8.78
N GLY A 13 -12.13 -5.48 -8.32
CA GLY A 13 -13.49 -5.66 -7.81
C GLY A 13 -13.73 -4.96 -6.46
N LEU A 14 -12.71 -4.90 -5.60
CA LEU A 14 -12.80 -4.32 -4.26
C LEU A 14 -12.97 -2.80 -4.32
N ALA A 15 -12.32 -2.13 -5.26
CA ALA A 15 -12.47 -0.68 -5.43
C ALA A 15 -13.92 -0.25 -5.75
N LYS A 16 -14.78 -1.18 -6.20
CA LYS A 16 -16.19 -0.92 -6.51
C LYS A 16 -17.17 -1.47 -5.47
N SER A 17 -16.70 -2.25 -4.49
CA SER A 17 -17.57 -2.95 -3.54
C SER A 17 -18.11 -2.06 -2.42
N GLY A 18 -17.50 -0.88 -2.20
CA GLY A 18 -17.84 0.01 -1.08
C GLY A 18 -17.38 -0.52 0.29
N LEU A 19 -16.54 -1.56 0.33
CA LEU A 19 -16.04 -2.14 1.59
C LEU A 19 -15.07 -1.23 2.34
N ALA A 20 -14.36 -0.35 1.64
CA ALA A 20 -13.34 0.56 2.18
C ALA A 20 -13.45 1.94 1.52
N GLU A 21 -12.93 2.98 2.18
CA GLU A 21 -12.87 4.34 1.59
C GLU A 21 -11.92 4.39 0.39
N ILE A 22 -10.87 3.57 0.43
CA ILE A 22 -9.94 3.41 -0.68
C ILE A 22 -9.34 2.01 -0.69
N VAL A 23 -9.05 1.54 -1.90
CA VAL A 23 -8.34 0.31 -2.19
C VAL A 23 -7.08 0.68 -2.95
N VAL A 24 -5.92 0.35 -2.40
CA VAL A 24 -4.61 0.60 -3.01
C VAL A 24 -4.03 -0.73 -3.43
N ALA A 25 -3.84 -0.90 -4.75
CA ALA A 25 -3.13 -2.06 -5.26
C ALA A 25 -1.63 -1.82 -5.21
N PHE A 26 -0.90 -2.87 -4.89
CA PHE A 26 0.53 -3.00 -5.08
C PHE A 26 0.76 -3.86 -6.30
N SER A 27 1.68 -3.43 -7.13
CA SER A 27 2.08 -4.15 -8.31
C SER A 27 3.48 -3.70 -8.66
N PHE A 28 4.48 -4.35 -8.10
CA PHE A 28 5.85 -4.05 -8.46
C PHE A 28 6.55 -5.31 -8.96
N GLN A 29 6.77 -5.34 -10.27
CA GLN A 29 7.54 -6.36 -10.96
C GLN A 29 9.00 -5.93 -10.97
N TRP A 30 9.64 -6.01 -9.81
CA TRP A 30 11.08 -5.87 -9.76
C TRP A 30 11.67 -7.20 -10.23
N GLY A 31 12.39 -7.16 -11.35
CA GLY A 31 12.99 -8.37 -11.93
C GLY A 31 13.88 -9.07 -10.88
N PRO A 32 15.10 -8.58 -10.61
CA PRO A 32 15.87 -9.02 -9.44
C PRO A 32 15.26 -8.52 -8.13
N LEU A 33 15.60 -9.19 -7.03
CA LEU A 33 15.27 -8.75 -5.66
C LEU A 33 15.69 -7.28 -5.48
N PRO A 34 14.80 -6.39 -4.98
CA PRO A 34 15.16 -5.01 -4.71
C PRO A 34 16.22 -4.89 -3.62
N SER A 35 17.02 -3.84 -3.69
CA SER A 35 17.85 -3.44 -2.56
C SER A 35 16.96 -2.83 -1.46
N PRO A 36 17.39 -2.88 -0.19
CA PRO A 36 16.68 -2.24 0.91
C PRO A 36 16.40 -0.74 0.67
N GLU A 37 17.31 -0.04 0.01
CA GLU A 37 17.18 1.39 -0.30
C GLU A 37 16.07 1.64 -1.32
N MET A 38 15.95 0.77 -2.34
CA MET A 38 14.85 0.86 -3.32
C MET A 38 13.50 0.60 -2.64
N LEU A 39 13.42 -0.39 -1.76
CA LEU A 39 12.20 -0.66 -1.00
C LEU A 39 11.83 0.49 -0.05
N ALA A 40 12.82 1.09 0.61
CA ALA A 40 12.60 2.26 1.46
C ALA A 40 12.10 3.47 0.66
N ALA A 41 12.72 3.75 -0.51
CA ALA A 41 12.30 4.85 -1.39
C ALA A 41 10.88 4.63 -1.93
N TYR A 42 10.51 3.39 -2.25
CA TYR A 42 9.19 3.03 -2.75
C TYR A 42 8.04 3.37 -1.77
N PHE A 43 8.28 3.22 -0.47
CA PHE A 43 7.31 3.51 0.59
C PHE A 43 7.46 4.90 1.23
N ALA A 44 8.53 5.63 0.94
CA ALA A 44 8.76 6.98 1.44
C ALA A 44 7.79 7.99 0.82
N ALA A 45 7.81 9.22 1.32
CA ALA A 45 7.12 10.33 0.65
C ALA A 45 7.67 10.53 -0.76
N ARG A 46 6.81 10.92 -1.70
CA ARG A 46 7.20 11.05 -3.11
C ARG A 46 8.26 12.14 -3.27
N SER A 47 9.37 11.77 -3.91
CA SER A 47 10.40 12.68 -4.40
C SER A 47 10.19 12.99 -5.89
N GLU A 48 10.59 14.19 -6.33
CA GLU A 48 10.58 14.59 -7.75
C GLU A 48 11.49 13.71 -8.63
N THR A 49 12.39 12.94 -8.02
CA THR A 49 13.35 12.07 -8.72
C THR A 49 12.81 10.68 -9.06
N LEU A 50 11.60 10.31 -8.61
CA LEU A 50 11.04 8.98 -8.82
C LEU A 50 10.42 8.84 -10.21
N SER A 51 10.69 7.73 -10.90
CA SER A 51 10.02 7.42 -12.16
C SER A 51 8.61 6.86 -11.89
N PRO A 52 7.69 6.92 -12.87
CA PRO A 52 6.40 6.24 -12.75
C PRO A 52 6.58 4.75 -12.43
N GLY A 53 5.96 4.28 -11.35
CA GLY A 53 6.05 2.90 -10.87
C GLY A 53 7.00 2.72 -9.69
N ASP A 54 7.85 3.72 -9.40
CA ASP A 54 8.82 3.70 -8.30
C ASP A 54 8.21 4.17 -6.97
N HIS A 55 6.93 4.53 -6.93
CA HIS A 55 6.24 4.94 -5.72
C HIS A 55 4.98 4.10 -5.47
N TRP A 56 4.73 3.74 -4.21
CA TRP A 56 3.61 2.88 -3.80
C TRP A 56 2.23 3.35 -4.31
N SER A 57 2.04 4.66 -4.45
CA SER A 57 0.75 5.24 -4.90
C SER A 57 0.53 5.22 -6.41
N ASP A 58 1.54 4.88 -7.22
CA ASP A 58 1.44 4.83 -8.68
C ASP A 58 0.48 3.74 -9.17
N TRP A 59 0.26 2.72 -8.34
CA TRP A 59 -0.53 1.53 -8.65
C TRP A 59 -1.96 1.59 -8.10
N GLY A 60 -2.36 2.73 -7.51
CA GLY A 60 -3.72 2.89 -6.98
C GLY A 60 -4.79 2.76 -8.08
N ILE A 61 -5.65 1.75 -7.93
CA ILE A 61 -6.69 1.38 -8.92
C ILE A 61 -7.60 2.56 -9.26
N ARG A 62 -8.03 3.30 -8.24
CA ARG A 62 -8.89 4.48 -8.39
C ARG A 62 -8.71 5.40 -7.20
N TRP A 63 -8.15 6.59 -7.46
CA TRP A 63 -7.97 7.63 -6.44
C TRP A 63 -9.21 8.55 -6.36
N PRO A 64 -9.97 8.54 -5.24
CA PRO A 64 -11.02 9.52 -5.00
C PRO A 64 -10.44 10.94 -4.98
N SER A 65 -11.18 11.92 -5.48
CA SER A 65 -10.73 13.32 -5.50
C SER A 65 -10.33 13.83 -4.12
N ALA A 66 -11.09 13.45 -3.09
CA ALA A 66 -10.85 13.82 -1.69
C ALA A 66 -9.55 13.27 -1.08
N ILE A 67 -8.92 12.26 -1.71
CA ILE A 67 -7.73 11.58 -1.17
C ILE A 67 -6.50 11.81 -2.09
N ARG A 68 -6.70 12.39 -3.28
CA ARG A 68 -5.66 12.56 -4.31
C ARG A 68 -4.45 13.35 -3.85
N ASN A 69 -4.63 14.35 -2.97
CA ASN A 69 -3.55 15.16 -2.41
C ASN A 69 -2.67 14.40 -1.40
N ARG A 70 -3.07 13.21 -0.97
CA ARG A 70 -2.34 12.38 0.00
C ARG A 70 -1.49 11.30 -0.67
N LYS A 71 -1.54 11.19 -2.00
CA LYS A 71 -0.79 10.17 -2.77
C LYS A 71 0.73 10.35 -2.70
N ASP A 72 1.19 11.52 -2.28
CA ASP A 72 2.61 11.88 -2.23
C ASP A 72 3.19 11.72 -0.80
N LEU A 73 2.36 11.32 0.16
CA LEU A 73 2.79 10.96 1.51
C LEU A 73 3.54 9.62 1.50
N SER A 74 4.33 9.36 2.54
CA SER A 74 4.80 8.01 2.82
C SER A 74 3.62 7.07 3.06
N LEU A 75 3.84 5.76 2.85
CA LEU A 75 2.79 4.77 3.07
C LEU A 75 2.30 4.80 4.54
N ILE A 76 3.19 5.06 5.49
CA ILE A 76 2.85 5.13 6.92
C ILE A 76 1.95 6.33 7.20
N GLU A 77 2.34 7.54 6.80
CA GLU A 77 1.51 8.76 6.95
C GLU A 77 0.17 8.63 6.22
N PHE A 78 0.16 7.91 5.10
CA PHE A 78 -1.08 7.61 4.39
C PHE A 78 -1.99 6.70 5.22
N CYS A 79 -1.44 5.70 5.90
CA CYS A 79 -2.16 4.75 6.74
C CYS A 79 -2.71 5.36 8.04
N GLU A 80 -2.05 6.36 8.63
CA GLU A 80 -2.38 6.91 9.96
C GLU A 80 -3.85 7.27 10.21
N PRO A 81 -4.62 7.86 9.26
CA PRO A 81 -5.99 8.28 9.54
C PRO A 81 -7.03 7.15 9.49
N TYR A 82 -6.62 5.90 9.22
CA TYR A 82 -7.51 4.77 9.06
C TYR A 82 -7.61 3.95 10.36
N ASP A 83 -8.84 3.62 10.75
CA ASP A 83 -9.15 2.81 11.94
C ASP A 83 -8.90 1.32 11.71
N ALA A 84 -8.92 0.86 10.45
CA ALA A 84 -8.57 -0.50 10.06
C ALA A 84 -7.89 -0.52 8.71
N ILE A 85 -6.87 -1.37 8.62
CA ILE A 85 -6.12 -1.59 7.40
C ILE A 85 -6.10 -3.10 7.16
N GLU A 86 -6.76 -3.52 6.08
CA GLU A 86 -6.88 -4.93 5.73
C GLU A 86 -5.94 -5.26 4.57
N LEU A 87 -5.34 -6.45 4.62
CA LEU A 87 -4.39 -6.94 3.63
C LEU A 87 -5.07 -8.07 2.83
N TRP A 88 -5.36 -7.81 1.55
CA TRP A 88 -6.09 -8.71 0.65
C TRP A 88 -5.19 -9.06 -0.54
N PHE A 89 -4.23 -9.96 -0.33
CA PHE A 89 -3.29 -10.38 -1.37
C PHE A 89 -3.62 -11.81 -1.81
N ASP A 90 -3.54 -12.05 -3.11
CA ASP A 90 -3.74 -13.39 -3.66
C ASP A 90 -2.63 -14.37 -3.23
N PRO A 91 -2.86 -15.69 -3.29
CA PRO A 91 -1.89 -16.70 -2.89
C PRO A 91 -0.77 -16.91 -3.91
N SER A 92 -0.69 -16.10 -4.97
CA SER A 92 0.35 -16.24 -5.98
C SER A 92 1.74 -15.91 -5.39
N PRO A 93 2.83 -16.52 -5.88
CA PRO A 93 4.17 -16.23 -5.36
C PRO A 93 4.56 -14.74 -5.43
N GLU A 94 4.12 -14.05 -6.49
CA GLU A 94 4.38 -12.62 -6.67
C GLU A 94 3.66 -11.79 -5.60
N ASP A 95 2.36 -12.05 -5.41
CA ASP A 95 1.54 -11.30 -4.46
C ASP A 95 1.96 -11.56 -3.01
N GLN A 96 2.35 -12.79 -2.68
CA GLN A 96 2.88 -13.13 -1.35
C GLN A 96 4.23 -12.48 -1.07
N LEU A 97 5.10 -12.35 -2.08
CA LEU A 97 6.37 -11.63 -1.91
C LEU A 97 6.15 -10.13 -1.68
N GLN A 98 5.22 -9.52 -2.42
CA GLN A 98 4.80 -8.13 -2.18
C GLN A 98 4.24 -7.94 -0.77
N LEU A 99 3.40 -8.86 -0.30
CA LEU A 99 2.87 -8.86 1.06
C LEU A 99 3.99 -8.93 2.11
N ILE A 100 4.99 -9.80 1.92
CA ILE A 100 6.13 -9.92 2.86
C ILE A 100 6.90 -8.60 2.95
N TRP A 101 7.19 -7.96 1.83
CA TRP A 101 7.90 -6.68 1.81
C TRP A 101 7.10 -5.54 2.45
N LEU A 102 5.80 -5.50 2.21
CA LEU A 102 4.89 -4.58 2.88
C LEU A 102 4.90 -4.79 4.39
N LEU A 103 4.79 -6.04 4.86
CA LEU A 103 4.81 -6.38 6.28
C LEU A 103 6.14 -6.01 6.94
N ASP A 104 7.27 -6.24 6.26
CA ASP A 104 8.59 -5.86 6.76
C ASP A 104 8.73 -4.33 6.92
N HIS A 105 8.23 -3.57 5.94
CA HIS A 105 8.18 -2.11 6.02
C HIS A 105 7.29 -1.63 7.17
N LEU A 106 6.08 -2.16 7.29
CA LEU A 106 5.13 -1.80 8.36
C LEU A 106 5.68 -2.12 9.76
N ARG A 107 6.32 -3.29 9.91
CA ARG A 107 6.97 -3.70 11.17
C ARG A 107 8.09 -2.74 11.56
N SER A 108 8.85 -2.23 10.60
CA SER A 108 9.96 -1.30 10.86
C SER A 108 9.48 0.08 11.32
N HIS A 109 8.20 0.40 11.13
CA HIS A 109 7.58 1.68 11.44
C HIS A 109 6.48 1.56 12.50
N SER A 110 6.50 0.49 13.31
CA SER A 110 5.54 0.28 14.40
C SER A 110 5.78 1.23 15.58
N GLY A 111 5.51 2.52 15.35
CA GLY A 111 5.11 3.55 16.31
C GLY A 111 3.56 3.63 16.39
N PRO A 112 2.91 4.78 16.67
CA PRO A 112 1.51 4.90 17.15
C PRO A 112 0.37 4.35 16.26
N ALA A 113 0.65 3.62 15.17
CA ALA A 113 -0.30 2.83 14.38
C ALA A 113 -0.87 1.59 15.12
N GLN A 114 -1.01 1.65 16.46
CA GLN A 114 -1.52 0.57 17.32
C GLN A 114 -3.03 0.33 17.19
N ASN A 115 -3.79 1.27 16.60
CA ASN A 115 -5.24 1.18 16.56
C ASN A 115 -5.81 0.58 15.27
N ALA A 116 -4.98 0.44 14.23
CA ALA A 116 -5.40 -0.22 13.01
C ALA A 116 -5.48 -1.73 13.24
N LEU A 117 -6.69 -2.29 13.15
CA LEU A 117 -6.88 -3.74 13.10
C LEU A 117 -6.32 -4.27 11.78
N TRP A 118 -5.10 -4.81 11.83
CA TRP A 118 -4.47 -5.52 10.72
C TRP A 118 -5.10 -6.90 10.58
N ARG A 119 -5.77 -7.14 9.45
CA ARG A 119 -6.40 -8.43 9.15
C ARG A 119 -5.94 -8.93 7.79
N THR A 120 -5.45 -10.16 7.77
CA THR A 120 -5.34 -10.98 6.55
C THR A 120 -6.64 -11.75 6.40
N ILE A 121 -7.24 -11.72 5.22
CA ILE A 121 -8.44 -12.50 4.88
C ILE A 121 -8.05 -13.65 3.97
#